data_AF-A0A960RHS7-F1
#
_entry.id   AF-A0A960RHS7-F1
#
_cell.length_a   1.000
_cell.length_b   1.000
_cell.length_c   1.000
_cell.angle_alpha   90.00
_cell.angle_beta   90.00
_cell.angle_gamma   90.00
#
_symmetry.space_group_name_H-M   'P 1'
#
loop_
_entity.id
_entity.type
_entity.pdbx_description
1 polymer ?
#
loop_
_entity_poly.entity_id
_entity_poly.type
_entity_poly.pdbx_seq_one_letter_code
_entity_poly.pdbx_strand_id
1 'polypeptide(L)'
;MKRAMILMLLFSLIPVFAQILFFASGGTIYQQYAFVKAYATGLLGTLEGMESGGQTARLYFQGFGMSLLFFALAFFSFEGRKKLLLILCILLALGISLLSGFRNVILGIMGTLFLFIMLTYPKKRIPVTIAVGLSFVTFLVALTPFIPSLPGGVQRSLSFVPWYDIPYEVRYEAEVSLEWRFDIWDMAWEEVPDYLVVGKGFAFNKSLLDAYTVRYNTRINAFIAHNYHSGPLSLLLDLGLAGFITGTLLLI
;
A
#
# COMPACT_ATOMS: atom_id res chain seq x y z
N MET A 1 12.95 -21.17 -8.30
CA MET A 1 12.09 -19.98 -8.55
C MET A 1 10.59 -20.26 -8.38
N LYS A 2 9.97 -21.17 -9.14
CA LYS A 2 8.51 -21.43 -9.07
C LYS A 2 7.96 -21.75 -7.66
N ARG A 3 8.62 -22.64 -6.92
CA ARG A 3 8.23 -22.99 -5.54
C ARG A 3 8.30 -21.79 -4.59
N ALA A 4 9.33 -20.95 -4.73
CA ALA A 4 9.47 -19.74 -3.92
C ALA A 4 8.32 -18.76 -4.17
N MET A 5 7.88 -18.56 -5.42
CA MET A 5 6.76 -17.68 -5.73
C MET A 5 5.42 -18.18 -5.20
N ILE A 6 5.20 -19.50 -5.21
CA ILE A 6 4.03 -20.11 -4.57
C ILE A 6 4.07 -19.87 -3.06
N LEU A 7 5.23 -20.08 -2.42
CA LEU A 7 5.40 -19.83 -0.99
C LEU A 7 5.20 -18.34 -0.65
N MET A 8 5.70 -17.41 -1.46
CA MET A 8 5.45 -15.98 -1.29
C MET A 8 3.96 -15.64 -1.36
N LEU A 9 3.24 -16.19 -2.35
CA LEU A 9 1.80 -16.00 -2.47
C LEU A 9 1.06 -16.53 -1.24
N LEU A 10 1.38 -17.75 -0.80
CA LEU A 10 0.75 -18.36 0.39
C LEU A 10 1.07 -17.58 1.67
N PHE A 11 2.33 -17.21 1.90
CA PHE A 11 2.73 -16.46 3.09
C PHE A 11 2.20 -15.04 3.10
N SER A 12 1.93 -14.43 1.95
CA SER A 12 1.27 -13.12 1.88
C SER A 12 -0.17 -13.11 2.43
N LEU A 13 -0.79 -14.28 2.64
CA LEU A 13 -2.09 -14.40 3.31
C LEU A 13 -1.99 -14.44 4.84
N ILE A 14 -0.81 -14.70 5.42
CA ILE A 14 -0.64 -14.77 6.88
C ILE A 14 -1.16 -13.50 7.59
N PRO A 15 -0.82 -12.26 7.14
CA PRO A 15 -1.34 -11.05 7.77
C PRO A 15 -2.87 -10.93 7.70
N VAL A 16 -3.48 -11.39 6.60
CA VAL A 16 -4.93 -11.36 6.42
C VAL A 16 -5.60 -12.32 7.42
N PHE A 17 -5.11 -13.55 7.53
CA PHE A 17 -5.66 -14.52 8.48
C PHE A 17 -5.45 -14.07 9.93
N ALA A 18 -4.28 -13.50 10.25
CA ALA A 18 -4.01 -12.93 11.57
C ALA A 18 -5.02 -11.83 11.93
N GLN A 19 -5.41 -11.02 10.95
CA GLN A 19 -6.39 -9.96 11.12
C GLN A 19 -7.82 -10.47 11.23
N ILE A 20 -8.23 -11.43 10.39
CA ILE A 20 -9.54 -12.07 10.48
C ILE A 20 -9.71 -12.72 11.85
N LEU A 21 -8.69 -13.44 12.34
CA LEU A 21 -8.72 -14.05 13.67
C LEU A 21 -8.89 -12.99 14.77
N PHE A 22 -8.15 -11.89 14.68
CA PHE A 22 -8.27 -10.78 15.62
C PHE A 22 -9.68 -10.18 15.63
N PHE A 23 -10.24 -9.84 14.47
CA PHE A 23 -11.58 -9.25 14.38
C PHE A 23 -12.69 -10.23 14.77
N ALA A 24 -12.60 -11.49 14.34
CA ALA A 24 -13.58 -12.53 14.70
C ALA A 24 -13.60 -12.80 16.21
N SER A 25 -12.47 -12.58 16.89
CA SER A 25 -12.35 -12.70 18.35
C SER A 25 -12.76 -11.42 19.12
N GLY A 26 -13.22 -10.37 18.42
CA GLY A 26 -13.49 -9.07 19.05
C GLY A 26 -12.23 -8.42 19.65
N GLY A 27 -11.06 -8.67 19.06
CA GLY A 27 -9.77 -8.15 19.54
C GLY A 27 -9.11 -8.95 20.68
N THR A 28 -9.72 -10.04 21.15
CA THR A 28 -9.17 -10.83 22.28
C THR A 28 -7.96 -11.69 21.89
N ILE A 29 -7.90 -12.19 20.66
CA ILE A 29 -6.79 -13.02 20.15
C ILE A 29 -5.83 -12.14 19.34
N TYR A 30 -4.70 -11.76 19.95
CA TYR A 30 -3.68 -10.88 19.36
C TYR A 30 -2.26 -11.48 19.36
N GLN A 31 -2.06 -12.67 19.92
CA GLN A 31 -0.76 -13.32 20.10
C GLN A 31 -0.03 -13.57 18.77
N GLN A 32 -0.77 -13.77 17.69
CA GLN A 32 -0.24 -13.91 16.33
C GLN A 32 0.56 -12.68 15.88
N TYR A 33 0.28 -11.49 16.42
CA TYR A 33 1.05 -10.29 16.12
C TYR A 33 2.44 -10.24 16.78
N ALA A 34 2.78 -11.22 17.62
CA ALA A 34 4.16 -11.44 18.04
C ALA A 34 5.05 -11.91 16.87
N PHE A 35 4.46 -12.56 15.86
CA PHE A 35 5.17 -13.11 14.70
C PHE A 35 4.84 -12.39 13.40
N VAL A 36 3.74 -11.65 13.37
CA VAL A 36 3.23 -10.96 12.19
C VAL A 36 3.17 -9.46 12.48
N LYS A 37 3.76 -8.64 11.61
CA LYS A 37 3.69 -7.19 11.78
C LYS A 37 2.24 -6.71 11.67
N ALA A 38 1.68 -6.26 12.79
CA ALA A 38 0.38 -5.60 12.81
C ALA A 38 0.49 -4.21 12.18
N TYR A 39 -0.50 -3.83 11.40
CA TYR A 39 -0.72 -2.41 11.10
C TYR A 39 -1.61 -1.83 12.21
N ALA A 40 -0.98 -1.43 13.32
CA ALA A 40 -1.69 -1.08 14.55
C ALA A 40 -2.74 0.03 14.35
N THR A 41 -2.42 1.11 13.66
CA THR A 41 -3.32 2.27 13.49
C THR A 41 -4.62 1.91 12.78
N GLY A 42 -4.55 1.10 11.73
CA GLY A 42 -5.76 0.69 11.00
C GLY A 42 -6.42 -0.55 11.57
N LEU A 43 -5.74 -1.35 12.39
CA LEU A 43 -6.36 -2.39 13.19
C LEU A 43 -7.28 -1.79 14.27
N LEU A 44 -6.78 -0.80 14.99
CA LEU A 44 -7.53 -0.06 16.02
C LEU A 44 -8.69 0.73 15.40
N GLY A 45 -8.43 1.48 14.32
CA GLY A 45 -9.51 2.20 13.62
C GLY A 45 -10.58 1.28 13.03
N THR A 46 -10.24 0.04 12.69
CA THR A 46 -11.24 -0.95 12.27
C THR A 46 -12.07 -1.45 13.44
N LEU A 47 -11.45 -1.72 14.61
CA LEU A 47 -12.18 -2.11 15.81
C LEU A 47 -13.13 -1.01 16.27
N GLU A 48 -12.66 0.23 16.34
CA GLU A 48 -13.49 1.40 16.67
C GLU A 48 -14.66 1.57 15.68
N GLY A 49 -14.41 1.32 14.38
CA GLY A 49 -15.46 1.27 13.36
C GLY A 49 -16.49 0.16 13.61
N MET A 50 -16.03 -1.05 13.94
CA MET A 50 -16.92 -2.17 14.26
C MET A 50 -17.74 -1.93 15.53
N GLU A 51 -17.16 -1.31 16.56
CA GLU A 51 -17.84 -0.96 17.81
C GLU A 51 -18.85 0.18 17.64
N SER A 52 -18.56 1.15 16.78
CA SER A 52 -19.46 2.28 16.48
C SER A 52 -20.55 1.96 15.45
N GLY A 53 -20.59 0.72 14.92
CA GLY A 53 -21.51 0.33 13.83
C GLY A 53 -21.14 0.93 12.46
N GLY A 54 -19.97 1.54 12.34
CA GLY A 54 -19.41 2.05 11.10
C GLY A 54 -18.94 0.94 10.17
N GLN A 55 -19.28 1.01 8.89
CA GLN A 55 -19.02 -0.04 7.90
C GLN A 55 -17.56 -0.16 7.40
N THR A 56 -16.58 0.35 8.12
CA THR A 56 -15.20 0.47 7.62
C THR A 56 -14.28 -0.64 8.11
N ALA A 57 -14.70 -1.89 7.99
CA ALA A 57 -13.80 -3.02 8.19
C ALA A 57 -12.73 -3.09 7.08
N ARG A 58 -11.47 -2.82 7.43
CA ARG A 58 -10.34 -2.86 6.49
C ARG A 58 -9.56 -4.15 6.63
N LEU A 59 -9.44 -4.89 5.54
CA LEU A 59 -8.57 -6.06 5.49
C LEU A 59 -7.24 -5.74 4.77
N TYR A 60 -6.11 -6.15 5.36
CA TYR A 60 -4.75 -5.92 4.84
C TYR A 60 -4.41 -6.84 3.67
N PHE A 61 -5.13 -6.68 2.57
CA PHE A 61 -4.97 -7.47 1.37
C PHE A 61 -3.83 -7.01 0.43
N GLN A 62 -3.16 -5.91 0.78
CA GLN A 62 -2.16 -5.24 -0.06
C GLN A 62 -1.05 -6.20 -0.54
N GLY A 63 -0.47 -6.95 0.39
CA GLY A 63 0.62 -7.88 0.11
C GLY A 63 0.19 -9.06 -0.76
N PHE A 64 -1.04 -9.55 -0.55
CA PHE A 64 -1.59 -10.64 -1.35
C PHE A 64 -1.87 -10.21 -2.80
N GLY A 65 -2.49 -9.05 -3.00
CA GLY A 65 -2.77 -8.53 -4.35
C GLY A 65 -1.50 -8.38 -5.19
N MET A 66 -0.44 -7.79 -4.62
CA MET A 66 0.85 -7.67 -5.32
C MET A 66 1.54 -9.02 -5.55
N SER A 67 1.51 -9.92 -4.56
CA SER A 67 2.10 -11.26 -4.71
C SER A 67 1.38 -12.08 -5.78
N LEU A 68 0.05 -11.96 -5.87
CA LEU A 68 -0.77 -12.59 -6.90
C LEU A 68 -0.44 -12.04 -8.29
N LEU A 69 -0.21 -10.73 -8.41
CA LEU A 69 0.23 -10.13 -9.67
C LEU A 69 1.58 -10.70 -10.12
N PHE A 70 2.59 -10.71 -9.25
CA PHE A 70 3.91 -11.27 -9.60
C PHE A 70 3.81 -12.75 -9.96
N PHE A 71 3.02 -13.52 -9.21
CA PHE A 71 2.71 -14.91 -9.55
C PHE A 71 2.10 -15.02 -10.96
N ALA A 72 1.09 -14.22 -11.29
CA ALA A 72 0.44 -14.27 -12.59
C ALA A 72 1.43 -13.96 -13.73
N LEU A 73 2.21 -12.89 -13.59
CA LEU A 73 3.18 -12.44 -14.60
C LEU A 73 4.34 -13.42 -14.81
N ALA A 74 4.75 -14.16 -13.79
CA ALA A 74 5.85 -15.13 -13.92
C ALA A 74 5.42 -16.47 -14.54
N PHE A 75 4.14 -16.84 -14.44
CA PHE A 75 3.65 -18.16 -14.86
C PHE A 75 2.76 -18.13 -16.09
N PHE A 76 2.17 -16.98 -16.42
CA PHE A 76 1.25 -16.82 -17.54
C PHE A 76 1.73 -15.72 -18.51
N SER A 77 1.59 -15.99 -19.80
CA SER A 77 1.90 -15.06 -20.88
C SER A 77 0.63 -14.34 -21.36
N PHE A 78 0.79 -13.16 -21.96
CA PHE A 78 -0.30 -12.46 -22.65
C PHE A 78 -0.72 -13.12 -23.97
N GLU A 79 -0.03 -14.19 -24.38
CA GLU A 79 -0.30 -14.96 -25.60
C GLU A 79 -0.71 -16.40 -25.26
N GLY A 80 -1.55 -16.99 -26.12
CA GLY A 80 -1.97 -18.39 -26.00
C GLY A 80 -3.09 -18.67 -24.99
N ARG A 81 -3.31 -19.95 -24.69
CA ARG A 81 -4.45 -20.45 -23.89
C ARG A 81 -4.47 -19.98 -22.44
N LYS A 82 -3.31 -19.58 -21.90
CA LYS A 82 -3.18 -19.12 -20.50
C LYS A 82 -3.45 -17.62 -20.31
N LYS A 83 -3.68 -16.88 -21.39
CA LYS A 83 -4.01 -15.44 -21.34
C LYS A 83 -5.23 -15.15 -20.46
N LEU A 84 -6.27 -15.99 -20.54
CA LEU A 84 -7.47 -15.81 -19.73
C LEU A 84 -7.16 -15.94 -18.23
N LEU A 85 -6.34 -16.91 -17.84
CA LEU A 85 -5.91 -17.08 -16.45
C LEU A 85 -5.10 -15.88 -15.95
N LEU A 86 -4.21 -15.33 -16.80
CA LEU A 86 -3.48 -14.10 -16.48
C LEU A 86 -4.42 -12.92 -16.20
N ILE A 87 -5.39 -12.69 -17.09
CA ILE A 87 -6.37 -11.61 -16.95
C ILE A 87 -7.19 -11.80 -15.67
N LEU A 88 -7.66 -13.01 -15.40
CA LEU A 88 -8.41 -13.33 -14.18
C LEU A 88 -7.57 -13.06 -12.92
N CYS A 89 -6.29 -13.46 -12.89
CA CYS A 89 -5.42 -13.17 -11.76
C CYS A 89 -5.15 -11.66 -11.58
N ILE A 90 -5.00 -10.91 -12.68
CA ILE A 90 -4.84 -9.44 -12.62
C ILE A 90 -6.11 -8.78 -12.08
N LEU A 91 -7.28 -9.18 -12.57
CA LEU A 91 -8.57 -8.66 -12.08
C LEU A 91 -8.78 -9.01 -10.60
N LEU A 92 -8.43 -10.23 -10.19
CA LEU A 92 -8.51 -10.64 -8.79
C LEU A 92 -7.52 -9.85 -7.90
N ALA A 93 -6.29 -9.64 -8.37
CA ALA A 93 -5.30 -8.83 -7.68
C ALA A 93 -5.80 -7.39 -7.50
N LEU A 94 -6.34 -6.78 -8.56
CA LEU A 94 -6.93 -5.44 -8.51
C LEU A 94 -8.13 -5.37 -7.57
N GLY A 95 -9.08 -6.31 -7.67
CA GLY A 95 -10.28 -6.34 -6.83
C GLY A 95 -9.94 -6.47 -5.35
N ILE A 96 -9.04 -7.40 -5.00
CA ILE A 96 -8.59 -7.60 -3.62
C ILE A 96 -7.80 -6.39 -3.11
N SER A 97 -6.98 -5.75 -3.94
CA SER A 97 -6.28 -4.51 -3.58
C SER A 97 -7.22 -3.32 -3.41
N LEU A 98 -8.29 -3.21 -4.21
CA LEU A 98 -9.32 -2.18 -4.05
C LEU A 98 -10.04 -2.32 -2.70
N LEU A 99 -10.35 -3.55 -2.27
CA LEU A 99 -10.96 -3.82 -0.98
C LEU A 99 -10.07 -3.39 0.21
N SER A 100 -8.76 -3.24 0.00
CA SER A 100 -7.83 -2.87 1.07
C SER A 100 -7.93 -1.40 1.50
N GLY A 101 -8.40 -0.48 0.65
CA GLY A 101 -8.42 0.96 0.97
C GLY A 101 -7.15 1.74 0.61
N PHE A 102 -6.16 1.09 -0.02
CA PHE A 102 -4.82 1.64 -0.24
C PHE A 102 -4.54 2.00 -1.70
N ARG A 103 -4.54 3.32 -1.99
CA ARG A 103 -4.27 3.88 -3.33
C ARG A 103 -2.90 3.50 -3.89
N ASN A 104 -1.87 3.48 -3.04
CA ASN A 104 -0.49 3.16 -3.44
C ASN A 104 -0.36 1.73 -4.00
N VAL A 105 -1.20 0.78 -3.56
CA VAL A 105 -1.17 -0.59 -4.07
C VAL A 105 -1.71 -0.66 -5.50
N ILE A 106 -2.78 0.09 -5.79
CA ILE A 106 -3.33 0.19 -7.16
C ILE A 106 -2.29 0.77 -8.09
N LEU A 107 -1.66 1.88 -7.68
CA LEU A 107 -0.56 2.49 -8.44
C LEU A 107 0.62 1.53 -8.62
N GLY A 108 0.95 0.75 -7.58
CA GLY A 108 1.99 -0.28 -7.64
C GLY A 108 1.66 -1.39 -8.65
N ILE A 109 0.43 -1.91 -8.65
CA ILE A 109 -0.05 -2.90 -9.63
C ILE A 109 0.06 -2.33 -11.05
N MET A 110 -0.45 -1.11 -11.25
CA MET A 110 -0.43 -0.45 -12.57
C MET A 110 1.00 -0.19 -13.06
N GLY A 111 1.86 0.35 -12.19
CA GLY A 111 3.27 0.58 -12.50
C GLY A 111 4.02 -0.71 -12.83
N THR A 112 3.77 -1.77 -12.08
CA THR A 112 4.38 -3.09 -12.33
C THR A 112 3.91 -3.66 -13.67
N LEU A 113 2.62 -3.58 -13.98
CA LEU A 113 2.09 -4.00 -15.29
C LEU A 113 2.69 -3.18 -16.44
N PHE A 114 2.77 -1.86 -16.27
CA PHE A 114 3.38 -0.97 -17.25
C PHE A 114 4.84 -1.35 -17.53
N LEU A 115 5.66 -1.50 -16.47
CA LEU A 115 7.06 -1.89 -16.59
C LEU A 115 7.20 -3.28 -17.22
N PHE A 116 6.38 -4.24 -16.80
CA PHE A 116 6.39 -5.59 -17.37
C PHE A 116 6.12 -5.56 -18.88
N ILE A 117 5.11 -4.80 -19.33
CA ILE A 117 4.80 -4.67 -20.77
C ILE A 117 5.95 -4.01 -21.51
N MET A 118 6.53 -2.94 -20.96
CA MET A 118 7.65 -2.21 -21.56
C MET A 118 8.89 -3.10 -21.75
N LEU A 119 9.21 -3.94 -20.77
CA LEU A 119 10.38 -4.81 -20.78
C LEU A 119 10.16 -6.09 -21.61
N THR A 120 8.95 -6.64 -21.60
CA THR A 120 8.67 -7.96 -22.22
C THR A 120 8.28 -7.86 -23.69
N TYR A 121 7.60 -6.78 -24.10
CA TYR A 121 7.05 -6.63 -25.44
C TYR A 121 7.64 -5.45 -26.21
N PRO A 122 8.97 -5.37 -26.43
CA PRO A 122 9.64 -4.16 -26.96
C PRO A 122 9.07 -3.69 -28.32
N LYS A 123 8.62 -4.62 -29.17
CA LYS A 123 8.04 -4.31 -30.49
C LYS A 123 6.57 -3.89 -30.46
N LYS A 124 5.82 -4.25 -29.41
CA LYS A 124 4.38 -3.98 -29.26
C LYS A 124 4.06 -3.14 -28.01
N ARG A 125 5.09 -2.57 -27.36
CA ARG A 125 4.98 -1.90 -26.06
C ARG A 125 3.99 -0.73 -26.11
N ILE A 126 4.07 0.13 -27.12
CA ILE A 126 3.19 1.30 -27.27
C ILE A 126 1.73 0.87 -27.47
N PRO A 127 1.37 0.06 -28.50
CA PRO A 127 -0.03 -0.30 -28.71
C PRO A 127 -0.63 -1.11 -27.56
N VAL A 128 0.14 -2.01 -26.92
CA VAL A 128 -0.35 -2.78 -25.77
C VAL A 128 -0.57 -1.88 -24.55
N THR A 129 0.35 -0.96 -24.26
CA THR A 129 0.17 -0.01 -23.15
C THR A 129 -1.02 0.92 -23.38
N ILE A 130 -1.22 1.43 -24.59
CA ILE A 130 -2.40 2.24 -24.92
C ILE A 130 -3.68 1.41 -24.73
N ALA A 131 -3.71 0.17 -25.23
CA ALA A 131 -4.88 -0.70 -25.09
C ALA A 131 -5.20 -0.99 -23.62
N VAL A 132 -4.20 -1.28 -22.79
CA VAL A 132 -4.36 -1.51 -21.34
C VAL A 132 -4.82 -0.23 -20.63
N GLY A 133 -4.22 0.92 -20.96
CA GLY A 133 -4.59 2.21 -20.40
C GLY A 133 -6.03 2.60 -20.73
N LEU A 134 -6.44 2.46 -21.99
CA LEU A 134 -7.82 2.68 -22.42
C LEU A 134 -8.78 1.73 -21.72
N SER A 135 -8.46 0.44 -21.66
CA SER A 135 -9.29 -0.56 -20.95
C SER A 135 -9.49 -0.19 -19.49
N PHE A 136 -8.45 0.34 -18.83
CA PHE A 136 -8.53 0.80 -17.44
C PHE A 136 -9.40 2.05 -17.29
N VAL A 137 -9.24 3.06 -18.15
CA VAL A 137 -10.09 4.26 -18.13
C VAL A 137 -11.55 3.89 -18.39
N THR A 138 -11.83 3.04 -19.38
CA THR A 138 -13.17 2.53 -19.65
C THR A 138 -13.75 1.80 -18.44
N PHE A 139 -12.96 0.99 -17.75
CA PHE A 139 -13.37 0.32 -16.52
C PHE A 139 -13.73 1.33 -15.41
N LEU A 140 -12.92 2.37 -15.21
CA LEU A 140 -13.23 3.43 -14.24
C LEU A 140 -14.52 4.16 -14.59
N VAL A 141 -14.73 4.50 -15.86
CA VAL A 141 -15.98 5.14 -16.29
C VAL A 141 -17.18 4.21 -16.07
N ALA A 142 -17.06 2.93 -16.40
CA ALA A 142 -18.11 1.94 -16.21
C ALA A 142 -18.45 1.67 -14.73
N LEU A 143 -17.52 1.92 -13.80
CA LEU A 143 -17.75 1.79 -12.36
C LEU A 143 -18.58 2.93 -11.76
N THR A 144 -18.64 4.10 -12.42
CA THR A 144 -19.31 5.31 -11.91
C THR A 144 -20.70 5.07 -11.27
N PRO A 145 -21.65 4.38 -11.93
CA PRO A 145 -22.98 4.18 -11.34
C PRO A 145 -23.00 3.26 -10.11
N PHE A 146 -21.95 2.46 -9.90
CA PHE A 146 -21.86 1.50 -8.82
C PHE A 146 -21.14 2.05 -7.59
N ILE A 147 -20.36 3.13 -7.72
CA ILE A 147 -19.52 3.68 -6.65
C ILE A 147 -20.24 3.83 -5.30
N PRO A 148 -21.45 4.43 -5.22
CA PRO A 148 -22.12 4.64 -3.94
C PRO A 148 -22.48 3.33 -3.22
N SER A 149 -22.64 2.23 -3.96
CA SER A 149 -22.98 0.90 -3.42
C SER A 149 -21.77 0.04 -3.12
N LEU A 150 -20.55 0.47 -3.47
CA LEU A 150 -19.33 -0.30 -3.23
C LEU A 150 -18.89 -0.20 -1.76
N PRO A 151 -18.15 -1.18 -1.23
CA PRO A 151 -17.59 -1.10 0.12
C PRO A 151 -16.70 0.13 0.31
N GLY A 152 -16.69 0.70 1.52
CA GLY A 152 -15.93 1.92 1.83
C GLY A 152 -14.43 1.84 1.52
N GLY A 153 -13.81 0.65 1.60
CA GLY A 153 -12.42 0.43 1.18
C GLY A 153 -12.20 0.68 -0.32
N VAL A 154 -13.15 0.26 -1.17
CA VAL A 154 -13.09 0.49 -2.61
C VAL A 154 -13.30 1.97 -2.92
N GLN A 155 -14.30 2.60 -2.30
CA GLN A 155 -14.57 4.03 -2.45
C GLN A 155 -13.36 4.88 -2.06
N ARG A 156 -12.73 4.59 -0.90
CA ARG A 156 -11.50 5.25 -0.44
C ARG A 156 -10.36 5.08 -1.44
N SER A 157 -10.17 3.86 -1.95
CA SER A 157 -9.10 3.58 -2.91
C SER A 157 -9.29 4.31 -4.25
N LEU A 158 -10.53 4.67 -4.57
CA LEU A 158 -10.91 5.37 -5.79
C LEU A 158 -11.22 6.86 -5.58
N SER A 159 -11.03 7.39 -4.37
CA SER A 159 -11.37 8.79 -4.03
C SER A 159 -10.56 9.85 -4.77
N PHE A 160 -9.48 9.44 -5.43
CA PHE A 160 -8.68 10.31 -6.31
C PHE A 160 -9.34 10.59 -7.66
N VAL A 161 -10.39 9.84 -8.03
CA VAL A 161 -11.11 10.03 -9.29
C VAL A 161 -12.11 11.17 -9.14
N PRO A 162 -11.98 12.27 -9.90
CA PRO A 162 -12.69 13.52 -9.59
C PRO A 162 -14.21 13.48 -9.83
N TRP A 163 -14.69 12.62 -10.74
CA TRP A 163 -16.12 12.51 -11.08
C TRP A 163 -16.88 11.47 -10.26
N TYR A 164 -16.24 10.78 -9.32
CA TYR A 164 -16.93 9.82 -8.46
C TYR A 164 -17.64 10.52 -7.31
N ASP A 165 -18.92 10.18 -7.16
CA ASP A 165 -19.72 10.58 -6.00
C ASP A 165 -19.38 9.65 -4.82
N ILE A 166 -18.52 10.15 -3.94
CA ILE A 166 -18.00 9.46 -2.76
C ILE A 166 -18.36 10.28 -1.54
N PRO A 167 -18.91 9.67 -0.47
CA PRO A 167 -19.26 10.36 0.75
C PRO A 167 -18.09 11.16 1.34
N TYR A 168 -18.39 12.31 1.91
CA TYR A 168 -17.39 13.26 2.41
C TYR A 168 -16.47 12.62 3.44
N GLU A 169 -16.99 11.81 4.35
CA GLU A 169 -16.24 11.13 5.40
C GLU A 169 -15.15 10.19 4.82
N VAL A 170 -15.47 9.47 3.74
CA VAL A 170 -14.52 8.55 3.08
C VAL A 170 -13.44 9.32 2.34
N ARG A 171 -13.79 10.44 1.69
CA ARG A 171 -12.85 11.31 0.99
C ARG A 171 -11.92 12.02 1.97
N TYR A 172 -12.48 12.62 3.01
CA TYR A 172 -11.76 13.33 4.07
C TYR A 172 -10.72 12.42 4.72
N GLU A 173 -11.09 11.20 5.08
CA GLU A 173 -10.15 10.26 5.67
C GLU A 173 -9.00 9.89 4.72
N ALA A 174 -9.22 9.93 3.41
CA ALA A 174 -8.18 9.70 2.41
C ALA A 174 -7.22 10.91 2.30
N GLU A 175 -7.76 12.12 2.40
CA GLU A 175 -7.03 13.39 2.39
C GLU A 175 -6.17 13.58 3.63
N VAL A 176 -6.72 13.33 4.83
CA VAL A 176 -5.98 13.36 6.10
C VAL A 176 -4.73 12.48 6.05
N SER A 177 -4.78 11.34 5.35
CA SER A 177 -3.61 10.49 5.20
C SER A 177 -2.51 11.09 4.32
N LEU A 178 -2.84 11.97 3.37
CA LEU A 178 -1.87 12.69 2.55
C LEU A 178 -1.29 13.87 3.31
N GLU A 179 -2.13 14.67 3.97
CA GLU A 179 -1.70 15.78 4.82
C GLU A 179 -0.72 15.29 5.88
N TRP A 180 -1.03 14.17 6.55
CA TRP A 180 -0.12 13.55 7.50
C TRP A 180 1.25 13.22 6.90
N ARG A 181 1.33 12.82 5.62
CA ARG A 181 2.62 12.54 4.97
C ARG A 181 3.38 13.82 4.67
N PHE A 182 2.69 14.86 4.20
CA PHE A 182 3.32 16.16 3.96
C PHE A 182 3.87 16.74 5.25
N ASP A 183 3.11 16.70 6.35
CA ASP A 183 3.60 17.09 7.68
C ASP A 183 4.89 16.35 8.04
N ILE A 184 4.91 15.03 7.88
CA ILE A 184 6.09 14.20 8.17
C ILE A 184 7.27 14.57 7.27
N TRP A 185 7.03 14.81 5.99
CA TRP A 185 8.07 15.15 5.03
C TRP A 185 8.65 16.52 5.29
N ASP A 186 7.82 17.51 5.61
CA ASP A 186 8.25 18.85 5.94
C ASP A 186 9.12 18.84 7.21
N MET A 187 8.65 18.19 8.28
CA MET A 187 9.45 18.04 9.51
C MET A 187 10.76 17.27 9.27
N ALA A 188 10.73 16.21 8.46
CA ALA A 188 11.93 15.44 8.16
C ALA A 188 12.91 16.24 7.29
N TRP A 189 12.40 17.03 6.35
CA TRP A 189 13.19 17.89 5.48
C TRP A 189 13.89 19.00 6.26
N GLU A 190 13.25 19.55 7.28
CA GLU A 190 13.87 20.51 8.20
C GLU A 190 15.08 19.91 8.95
N GLU A 191 15.05 18.61 9.27
CA GLU A 191 16.18 17.93 9.94
C GLU A 191 17.31 17.50 8.98
N VAL A 192 17.03 17.34 7.68
CA VAL A 192 18.02 16.84 6.70
C VAL A 192 19.35 17.59 6.73
N PRO A 193 19.42 18.94 6.79
CA PRO A 193 20.69 19.66 6.79
C PRO A 193 21.62 19.25 7.94
N ASP A 194 21.07 18.93 9.11
CA ASP A 194 21.85 18.58 10.31
C ASP A 194 22.48 17.18 10.20
N TYR A 195 21.88 16.30 9.38
CA TYR A 195 22.30 14.91 9.22
C TYR A 195 22.80 14.57 7.82
N LEU A 196 22.99 15.58 6.96
CA LEU A 196 23.25 15.37 5.54
C LEU A 196 24.47 14.48 5.26
N VAL A 197 25.55 14.61 6.05
CA VAL A 197 26.82 13.90 5.77
C VAL A 197 26.78 12.45 6.23
N VAL A 198 26.39 12.20 7.49
CA VAL A 198 26.52 10.88 8.14
C VAL A 198 25.17 10.17 8.31
N GLY A 199 24.06 10.92 8.28
CA GLY A 199 22.74 10.45 8.68
C GLY A 199 22.53 10.50 10.19
N LYS A 200 21.27 10.48 10.57
CA LYS A 200 20.80 10.42 11.98
C LYS A 200 20.97 9.03 12.59
N GLY A 201 21.07 8.00 11.74
CA GLY A 201 21.00 6.60 12.13
C GLY A 201 19.59 6.20 12.59
N PHE A 202 19.45 4.94 13.01
CA PHE A 202 18.16 4.36 13.45
C PHE A 202 17.91 4.48 14.97
N ALA A 203 18.67 5.34 15.63
CA ALA A 203 18.50 5.61 17.05
C ALA A 203 17.47 6.74 17.24
N PHE A 204 16.61 6.60 18.24
CA PHE A 204 15.67 7.64 18.63
C PHE A 204 15.90 8.05 20.09
N ASN A 205 15.59 9.31 20.40
CA ASN A 205 15.67 9.79 21.78
C ASN A 205 14.48 9.25 22.59
N LYS A 206 14.72 8.79 23.82
CA LYS A 206 13.67 8.39 24.75
C LYS A 206 12.62 9.50 24.97
N SER A 207 13.00 10.77 24.90
CA SER A 207 12.05 11.89 25.00
C SER A 207 10.99 11.89 23.90
N LEU A 208 11.31 11.40 22.69
CA LEU A 208 10.33 11.22 21.62
C LEU A 208 9.35 10.11 21.97
N LEU A 209 9.85 9.01 22.55
CA LEU A 209 9.00 7.91 23.02
C LEU A 209 8.05 8.40 24.12
N ASP A 210 8.54 9.16 25.08
CA ASP A 210 7.71 9.75 26.15
C ASP A 210 6.67 10.73 25.58
N ALA A 211 7.05 11.55 24.59
CA ALA A 211 6.11 12.45 23.91
C ALA A 211 5.03 11.68 23.11
N TYR A 212 5.40 10.55 22.49
CA TYR A 212 4.46 9.67 21.82
C TYR A 212 3.47 9.02 22.79
N THR A 213 3.94 8.46 23.91
CA THR A 213 3.05 7.76 24.86
C THR A 213 2.04 8.68 25.53
N VAL A 214 2.37 9.96 25.70
CA VAL A 214 1.46 10.96 26.31
C VAL A 214 0.36 11.42 25.35
N ARG A 215 0.66 11.56 24.05
CA ARG A 215 -0.27 12.18 23.07
C ARG A 215 -0.74 11.24 21.96
N TYR A 216 -0.26 10.00 21.92
CA TYR A 216 -0.44 9.06 20.80
C TYR A 216 -0.20 9.72 19.44
N ASN A 217 0.80 10.61 19.37
CA ASN A 217 1.02 11.42 18.18
C ASN A 217 1.67 10.58 17.08
N THR A 218 0.86 10.21 16.09
CA THR A 218 1.30 9.40 14.94
C THR A 218 2.46 10.04 14.19
N ARG A 219 2.61 11.37 14.23
CA ARG A 219 3.73 12.07 13.61
C ARG A 219 5.06 11.72 14.27
N ILE A 220 5.10 11.81 15.61
CA ILE A 220 6.28 11.46 16.42
C ILE A 220 6.63 9.98 16.22
N ASN A 221 5.62 9.12 16.13
CA ASN A 221 5.82 7.70 15.87
C ASN A 221 6.53 7.44 14.53
N ALA A 222 6.32 8.27 13.50
CA ALA A 222 7.04 8.13 12.23
C ALA A 222 8.55 8.32 12.40
N PHE A 223 8.98 9.22 13.28
CA PHE A 223 10.39 9.47 13.58
C PHE A 223 11.00 8.39 14.48
N ILE A 224 10.24 7.88 15.46
CA ILE A 224 10.70 6.74 16.30
C ILE A 224 10.86 5.48 15.46
N ALA A 225 9.91 5.22 14.54
CA ALA A 225 9.89 4.03 13.71
C ALA A 225 10.67 4.20 12.39
N HIS A 226 11.27 5.36 12.14
CA HIS A 226 11.94 5.73 10.87
C HIS A 226 11.06 5.45 9.63
N ASN A 227 9.75 5.66 9.76
CA ASN A 227 8.75 5.38 8.73
C ASN A 227 8.21 6.68 8.13
N TYR A 228 9.08 7.39 7.41
CA TYR A 228 8.76 8.66 6.74
C TYR A 228 7.88 8.49 5.50
N HIS A 229 7.60 7.25 5.07
CA HIS A 229 6.85 6.96 3.83
C HIS A 229 7.46 7.58 2.55
N SER A 230 8.75 7.90 2.57
CA SER A 230 9.52 8.38 1.42
C SER A 230 10.91 7.74 1.43
N GLY A 231 11.18 6.83 0.49
CA GLY A 231 12.45 6.11 0.41
C GLY A 231 13.67 7.04 0.26
N PRO A 232 13.67 7.99 -0.68
CA PRO A 232 14.73 8.99 -0.82
C PRO A 232 15.00 9.77 0.47
N LEU A 233 13.93 10.21 1.15
CA LEU A 233 14.04 10.97 2.39
C LEU A 233 14.56 10.13 3.55
N SER A 234 14.08 8.88 3.69
CA SER A 234 14.62 7.91 4.66
C SER A 234 16.11 7.67 4.46
N LEU A 235 16.55 7.43 3.21
CA LEU A 235 17.98 7.22 2.93
C LEU A 235 18.80 8.46 3.27
N LEU A 236 18.32 9.64 2.91
CA LEU A 236 19.03 10.89 3.14
C LEU A 236 19.11 11.25 4.63
N LEU A 237 18.00 11.11 5.36
CA LEU A 237 17.92 11.49 6.77
C LEU A 237 18.59 10.44 7.68
N ASP A 238 18.31 9.15 7.47
CA ASP A 238 18.82 8.10 8.37
C ASP A 238 20.27 7.73 8.06
N LEU A 239 20.68 7.78 6.79
CA LEU A 239 21.98 7.27 6.32
C LEU A 239 22.85 8.33 5.61
N GLY A 240 22.39 9.59 5.54
CA GLY A 240 23.13 10.68 4.92
C GLY A 240 23.31 10.53 3.41
N LEU A 241 24.20 11.35 2.84
CA LEU A 241 24.54 11.35 1.42
C LEU A 241 25.06 9.99 0.95
N ALA A 242 25.86 9.31 1.76
CA ALA A 242 26.41 8.00 1.39
C ALA A 242 25.30 6.96 1.21
N GLY A 243 24.34 6.90 2.14
CA GLY A 243 23.18 6.02 2.03
C GLY A 243 22.24 6.42 0.91
N PHE A 244 22.00 7.71 0.73
CA PHE A 244 21.21 8.22 -0.39
C PHE A 244 21.79 7.82 -1.75
N ILE A 245 23.08 8.08 -1.98
CA ILE A 245 23.77 7.77 -3.23
C ILE A 245 23.78 6.25 -3.45
N THR A 246 24.24 5.48 -2.46
CA THR A 246 24.36 4.02 -2.60
C THR A 246 23.00 3.37 -2.78
N GLY A 247 22.02 3.76 -1.96
CA GLY A 247 20.66 3.23 -2.03
C GLY A 247 19.97 3.57 -3.34
N THR A 248 20.13 4.80 -3.86
CA THR A 248 19.57 5.18 -5.16
C THR A 248 20.25 4.44 -6.31
N LEU A 249 21.57 4.25 -6.26
CA LEU A 249 22.30 3.49 -7.27
C LEU A 249 21.91 2.00 -7.30
N LEU A 250 21.55 1.41 -6.17
CA LEU A 250 21.04 0.03 -6.10
C LEU A 250 19.59 -0.12 -6.60
N LEU A 251 18.86 0.99 -6.75
CA LEU A 251 17.48 1.02 -7.25
C LEU A 251 17.39 1.27 -8.77
N ILE A 252 18.51 1.57 -9.43
CA ILE A 252 18.64 1.75 -10.89
C ILE A 252 19.21 0.48 -11.51
#